data_AF-A0A2U4F249-F1
#
_entry.id   AF-A0A2U4F249-F1
#
_cell.length_a   1.000
_cell.length_b   1.000
_cell.length_c   1.000
_cell.angle_alpha   90.00
_cell.angle_beta   90.00
_cell.angle_gamma   90.00
#
_symmetry.space_group_name_H-M   'P 1'
#
loop_
_entity.id
_entity.type
_entity.pdbx_description
1 polymer ?
#
loop_
_entity_poly.entity_id
_entity_poly.type
_entity_poly.pdbx_seq_one_letter_code
_entity_poly.pdbx_strand_id
1 'polypeptide(L)'
;MKNIKNKKEDKNNEQENNEIKYFNYDKAFKFENGASINELTIAYTLNGHLNVNKDNAILVCHAFTGDADVLSWWDNFVGKKKAIDTDKYFVICSNVLGGCSGTTGPSSKKPNSNSYYGTDFPTFTIKDIVKVQKILVDSLGINKLYCVAGGSMGGMQVLQWTASYPQMMEKAIVIASSMSHSPMQIALNEIARQAITEDTEWYGGKYYGMSTPDRGLALARMLGHITYMSEEYMRKKFGRKRKKAVKYFTPSFEVENYLHYNGEKFTSRFDANSFLYLTKAMDFFDVKDEIKKIKHKKNISLEKVLVISFISDWLYPSTQSAEIVSAYHHSSIDTIFHEIESNYGHDAFLLKNTEQTKYIKNFLNN
;
A
#
# COMPACT_ATOMS: atom_id res chain seq x y z
N MET A 1 24.34 -43.29 -31.36
CA MET A 1 23.93 -43.49 -29.95
C MET A 1 23.46 -42.16 -29.38
N LYS A 2 22.17 -42.08 -28.99
CA LYS A 2 21.49 -41.09 -28.11
C LYS A 2 21.91 -39.62 -28.27
N ASN A 3 21.22 -38.76 -29.02
CA ASN A 3 19.85 -38.23 -28.82
C ASN A 3 19.59 -37.70 -27.39
N ILE A 4 19.82 -36.40 -27.15
CA ILE A 4 18.97 -35.56 -26.26
C ILE A 4 18.87 -34.16 -26.91
N LYS A 5 17.73 -33.95 -27.59
CA LYS A 5 17.24 -32.62 -27.98
C LYS A 5 16.77 -31.91 -26.70
N ASN A 6 17.41 -30.80 -26.34
CA ASN A 6 16.81 -29.83 -25.42
C ASN A 6 15.64 -29.15 -26.14
N LYS A 7 14.42 -29.65 -25.92
CA LYS A 7 13.20 -28.89 -26.17
C LYS A 7 13.25 -27.66 -25.26
N LYS A 8 13.38 -26.48 -25.86
CA LYS A 8 12.89 -25.25 -25.25
C LYS A 8 11.38 -25.45 -25.07
N GLU A 9 10.95 -25.55 -23.83
CA GLU A 9 9.54 -25.36 -23.49
C GLU A 9 9.23 -23.88 -23.70
N ASP A 10 8.58 -23.59 -24.82
CA ASP A 10 7.86 -22.34 -25.01
C ASP A 10 6.72 -22.30 -23.99
N LYS A 11 6.97 -21.64 -22.85
CA LYS A 11 5.91 -21.22 -21.95
C LYS A 11 5.15 -20.10 -22.66
N ASN A 12 4.00 -20.46 -23.22
CA ASN A 12 2.90 -19.52 -23.48
C ASN A 12 2.50 -18.87 -22.14
N ASN A 13 3.19 -17.80 -21.76
CA ASN A 13 2.65 -16.85 -20.81
C ASN A 13 1.59 -16.05 -21.57
N GLU A 14 0.33 -16.51 -21.51
CA GLU A 14 -0.79 -15.58 -21.62
C GLU A 14 -0.64 -14.58 -20.47
N GLN A 15 0.01 -13.46 -20.77
CA GLN A 15 0.21 -12.37 -19.84
C GLN A 15 -1.18 -11.85 -19.47
N GLU A 16 -1.56 -11.91 -18.19
CA GLU A 16 -2.81 -11.30 -17.73
C GLU A 16 -2.76 -9.82 -18.11
N ASN A 17 -3.72 -9.39 -18.93
CA ASN A 17 -3.75 -8.03 -19.44
C ASN A 17 -4.27 -7.11 -18.33
N ASN A 18 -3.36 -6.49 -17.58
CA ASN A 18 -3.71 -5.66 -16.44
C ASN A 18 -4.02 -4.22 -16.86
N GLU A 19 -5.21 -4.01 -17.42
CA GLU A 19 -5.68 -2.70 -17.87
C GLU A 19 -6.18 -1.85 -16.69
N ILE A 20 -5.63 -0.64 -16.53
CA ILE A 20 -6.14 0.35 -15.57
C ILE A 20 -7.46 0.92 -16.09
N LYS A 21 -8.52 0.75 -15.30
CA LYS A 21 -9.86 1.29 -15.52
C LYS A 21 -10.08 2.51 -14.63
N TYR A 22 -11.01 3.36 -15.05
CA TYR A 22 -11.38 4.58 -14.33
C TYR A 22 -12.87 4.59 -14.06
N PHE A 23 -13.24 4.78 -12.80
CA PHE A 23 -14.62 4.99 -12.38
C PHE A 23 -14.80 6.44 -11.94
N ASN A 24 -15.67 7.18 -12.63
CA ASN A 24 -16.04 8.53 -12.26
C ASN A 24 -17.27 8.48 -11.37
N TYR A 25 -17.18 9.09 -10.20
CA TYR A 25 -18.28 9.17 -9.24
C TYR A 25 -19.08 10.44 -9.48
N ASP A 26 -20.30 10.29 -9.98
CA ASP A 26 -21.17 11.41 -10.43
C ASP A 26 -21.80 12.23 -9.29
N LYS A 27 -21.31 12.07 -8.05
CA LYS A 27 -21.82 12.77 -6.87
C LYS A 27 -20.67 13.41 -6.11
N ALA A 28 -20.98 14.45 -5.34
CA ALA A 28 -20.01 15.05 -4.44
C ALA A 28 -19.54 14.03 -3.38
N PHE A 29 -18.23 13.77 -3.35
CA PHE A 29 -17.61 13.01 -2.28
C PHE A 29 -17.38 13.92 -1.07
N LYS A 30 -17.83 13.49 0.11
CA LYS A 30 -17.68 14.23 1.37
C LYS A 30 -16.63 13.56 2.26
N PHE A 31 -15.61 14.33 2.63
CA PHE A 31 -14.54 13.92 3.52
C PHE A 31 -15.00 13.93 4.98
N GLU A 32 -14.26 13.29 5.90
CA GLU A 32 -14.58 13.32 7.33
C GLU A 32 -14.53 14.71 7.95
N ASN A 33 -13.68 15.59 7.43
CA ASN A 33 -13.55 16.97 7.88
C ASN A 33 -14.67 17.91 7.38
N GLY A 34 -15.65 17.40 6.63
CA GLY A 34 -16.78 18.17 6.09
C GLY A 34 -16.51 18.85 4.74
N ALA A 35 -15.28 18.83 4.24
CA ALA A 35 -14.97 19.28 2.88
C ALA A 35 -15.59 18.33 1.83
N SER A 36 -15.59 18.76 0.56
CA SER A 36 -16.09 17.94 -0.54
C SER A 36 -15.39 18.21 -1.87
N ILE A 37 -15.35 17.20 -2.74
CA ILE A 37 -15.00 17.33 -4.15
C ILE A 37 -16.16 16.84 -5.03
N ASN A 38 -16.40 17.51 -6.15
CA ASN A 38 -17.52 17.19 -7.05
C ASN A 38 -17.17 16.16 -8.14
N GLU A 39 -15.89 16.03 -8.49
CA GLU A 39 -15.40 15.10 -9.48
C GLU A 39 -14.36 14.19 -8.82
N LEU A 40 -14.81 12.99 -8.43
CA LEU A 40 -13.94 11.94 -7.91
C LEU A 40 -13.79 10.87 -9.00
N THR A 41 -12.56 10.64 -9.43
CA THR A 41 -12.17 9.55 -10.30
C THR A 41 -11.39 8.54 -9.49
N ILE A 42 -11.70 7.26 -9.66
CA ILE A 42 -11.01 6.14 -9.01
C ILE A 42 -10.36 5.30 -10.10
N ALA A 43 -9.02 5.22 -10.08
CA ALA A 43 -8.27 4.32 -10.94
C ALA A 43 -8.15 2.95 -10.28
N TYR A 44 -8.43 1.88 -11.02
CA TYR A 44 -8.47 0.52 -10.49
C TYR A 44 -8.17 -0.53 -11.55
N THR A 45 -7.77 -1.72 -11.10
CA THR A 45 -7.64 -2.92 -11.92
C THR A 45 -8.57 -4.01 -11.41
N LEU A 46 -8.94 -4.91 -12.31
CA LEU A 46 -9.73 -6.11 -12.02
C LEU A 46 -9.02 -7.31 -12.63
N ASN A 47 -8.70 -8.31 -11.80
CA ASN A 47 -7.97 -9.49 -12.23
C ASN A 47 -8.72 -10.76 -11.81
N GLY A 48 -8.83 -11.74 -12.71
CA GLY A 48 -9.68 -12.92 -12.54
C GLY A 48 -11.15 -12.69 -12.90
N HIS A 49 -12.03 -13.61 -12.50
CA HIS A 49 -13.46 -13.59 -12.86
C HIS A 49 -14.37 -13.59 -11.63
N LEU A 50 -15.28 -12.62 -11.58
CA LEU A 50 -16.34 -12.57 -10.57
C LEU A 50 -17.35 -13.68 -10.86
N ASN A 51 -17.60 -14.55 -9.89
CA ASN A 51 -18.56 -15.65 -10.07
C ASN A 51 -20.01 -15.16 -9.99
N VAL A 52 -20.96 -16.05 -10.33
CA VAL A 52 -22.41 -15.73 -10.36
C VAL A 52 -22.93 -15.24 -9.01
N ASN A 53 -22.44 -15.84 -7.91
CA ASN A 53 -22.83 -15.48 -6.55
C ASN A 53 -22.19 -14.17 -6.05
N LYS A 54 -21.17 -13.68 -6.75
CA LYS A 54 -20.32 -12.54 -6.37
C LYS A 54 -19.69 -12.67 -4.99
N ASP A 55 -19.34 -13.89 -4.58
CA ASP A 55 -18.78 -14.21 -3.26
C ASP A 55 -17.27 -14.50 -3.28
N ASN A 56 -16.61 -14.39 -4.44
CA ASN A 56 -15.17 -14.64 -4.60
C ASN A 56 -14.31 -13.38 -4.78
N ALA A 57 -14.84 -12.20 -4.45
CA ALA A 57 -14.15 -10.93 -4.64
C ALA A 57 -13.14 -10.64 -3.52
N ILE A 58 -11.89 -10.31 -3.87
CA ILE A 58 -10.85 -9.90 -2.92
C ILE A 58 -10.43 -8.45 -3.23
N LEU A 59 -10.52 -7.56 -2.25
CA LEU A 59 -9.97 -6.21 -2.35
C LEU A 59 -8.52 -6.21 -1.85
N VAL A 60 -7.59 -5.80 -2.70
CA VAL A 60 -6.18 -5.60 -2.35
C VAL A 60 -5.90 -4.11 -2.17
N CYS A 61 -5.46 -3.74 -0.97
CA CYS A 61 -5.08 -2.40 -0.58
C CYS A 61 -3.56 -2.23 -0.72
N HIS A 62 -3.12 -1.34 -1.61
CA HIS A 62 -1.70 -1.12 -1.84
C HIS A 62 -1.01 -0.34 -0.69
N ALA A 63 0.30 -0.55 -0.55
CA ALA A 63 1.15 0.17 0.40
C ALA A 63 1.40 1.64 -0.02
N PHE A 64 2.15 2.40 0.78
CA PHE A 64 2.31 3.85 0.64
C PHE A 64 2.60 4.34 -0.80
N THR A 65 3.57 3.71 -1.49
CA THR A 65 3.98 4.14 -2.84
C THR A 65 3.57 3.18 -3.96
N GLY A 66 2.58 2.33 -3.70
CA GLY A 66 1.97 1.44 -4.69
C GLY A 66 0.89 2.14 -5.52
N ASP A 67 0.19 1.36 -6.34
CA ASP A 67 -0.90 1.82 -7.20
C ASP A 67 -1.92 0.69 -7.46
N ALA A 68 -2.80 0.89 -8.44
CA ALA A 68 -3.83 -0.08 -8.82
C ALA A 68 -3.27 -1.33 -9.52
N ASP A 69 -2.04 -1.32 -10.05
CA ASP A 69 -1.45 -2.42 -10.83
C ASP A 69 -0.87 -3.51 -9.90
N VAL A 70 -1.77 -4.23 -9.23
CA VAL A 70 -1.40 -5.27 -8.25
C VAL A 70 -0.54 -6.40 -8.83
N LEU A 71 -0.71 -6.73 -10.11
CA LEU A 71 0.09 -7.75 -10.78
C LEU A 71 1.51 -7.27 -11.11
N SER A 72 1.79 -5.97 -11.03
CA SER A 72 3.13 -5.41 -11.19
C SER A 72 3.87 -5.35 -9.85
N TRP A 73 3.24 -4.83 -8.80
CA TRP A 73 3.92 -4.62 -7.51
C TRP A 73 3.79 -5.79 -6.53
N TRP A 74 2.87 -6.74 -6.75
CA TRP A 74 2.66 -7.93 -5.88
C TRP A 74 2.59 -9.26 -6.63
N ASP A 75 3.23 -9.36 -7.79
CA ASP A 75 3.29 -10.51 -8.70
C ASP A 75 3.75 -11.83 -8.04
N ASN A 76 4.50 -11.73 -6.95
CA ASN A 76 4.95 -12.87 -6.15
C ASN A 76 3.78 -13.58 -5.46
N PHE A 77 2.72 -12.86 -5.12
CA PHE A 77 1.61 -13.33 -4.28
C PHE A 77 0.25 -13.29 -4.98
N VAL A 78 0.05 -12.40 -5.95
CA VAL A 78 -1.19 -12.24 -6.71
C VAL A 78 -0.97 -12.67 -8.16
N GLY A 79 -1.91 -13.45 -8.71
CA GLY A 79 -1.90 -13.91 -10.11
C GLY A 79 -2.23 -15.39 -10.23
N LYS A 80 -2.23 -15.93 -11.45
CA LYS A 80 -2.60 -17.33 -11.71
C LYS A 80 -1.77 -18.29 -10.88
N LYS A 81 -2.44 -19.17 -10.13
CA LYS A 81 -1.85 -20.22 -9.27
C LYS A 81 -1.00 -19.69 -8.10
N LYS A 82 -1.09 -18.39 -7.78
CA LYS A 82 -0.36 -17.76 -6.66
C LYS A 82 -1.12 -17.92 -5.33
N ALA A 83 -0.71 -17.19 -4.30
CA ALA A 83 -1.36 -17.24 -2.99
C ALA A 83 -2.78 -16.67 -3.07
N ILE A 84 -2.91 -15.49 -3.70
CA ILE A 84 -4.15 -14.91 -4.17
C ILE A 84 -4.28 -15.29 -5.64
N ASP A 85 -4.96 -16.41 -5.87
CA ASP A 85 -5.06 -17.07 -7.18
C ASP A 85 -6.16 -16.44 -8.05
N THR A 86 -5.78 -15.76 -9.14
CA THR A 86 -6.74 -15.12 -10.07
C THR A 86 -7.53 -16.12 -10.91
N ASP A 87 -7.15 -17.41 -10.94
CA ASP A 87 -7.99 -18.48 -11.50
C ASP A 87 -9.21 -18.79 -10.58
N LYS A 88 -9.20 -18.30 -9.33
CA LYS A 88 -10.23 -18.58 -8.31
C LYS A 88 -10.95 -17.33 -7.81
N TYR A 89 -10.20 -16.26 -7.60
CA TYR A 89 -10.68 -15.04 -6.98
C TYR A 89 -10.78 -13.91 -7.99
N PHE A 90 -11.75 -13.02 -7.76
CA PHE A 90 -11.87 -11.76 -8.48
C PHE A 90 -11.16 -10.67 -7.69
N VAL A 91 -9.94 -10.34 -8.08
CA VAL A 91 -9.09 -9.37 -7.38
C VAL A 91 -9.38 -7.96 -7.87
N ILE A 92 -9.70 -7.08 -6.93
CA ILE A 92 -9.89 -5.65 -7.13
C ILE A 92 -8.71 -4.94 -6.47
N CYS A 93 -8.05 -4.03 -7.19
CA CYS A 93 -7.08 -3.12 -6.59
C CYS A 93 -7.33 -1.72 -7.11
N SER A 94 -7.40 -0.73 -6.22
CA SER A 94 -7.61 0.67 -6.59
C SER A 94 -6.48 1.53 -6.07
N ASN A 95 -6.06 2.51 -6.87
CA ASN A 95 -5.15 3.54 -6.39
C ASN A 95 -5.88 4.37 -5.32
N VAL A 96 -5.22 4.68 -4.22
CA VAL A 96 -5.84 5.39 -3.10
C VAL A 96 -6.22 6.83 -3.45
N LEU A 97 -7.27 7.33 -2.77
CA LEU A 97 -7.56 8.77 -2.71
C LEU A 97 -6.31 9.53 -2.27
N GLY A 98 -6.01 10.63 -2.97
CA GLY A 98 -4.82 11.44 -2.70
C GLY A 98 -3.51 10.88 -3.28
N GLY A 99 -3.53 9.67 -3.85
CA GLY A 99 -2.41 9.16 -4.64
C GLY A 99 -2.20 9.92 -5.94
N CYS A 100 -1.21 9.49 -6.73
CA CYS A 100 -0.82 10.14 -7.99
C CYS A 100 -0.83 9.22 -9.22
N SER A 101 -1.39 8.01 -9.09
CA SER A 101 -1.50 7.01 -10.15
C SER A 101 -2.94 6.84 -10.63
N GLY A 102 -3.61 7.95 -10.94
CA GLY A 102 -4.91 7.99 -11.63
C GLY A 102 -6.12 8.34 -10.75
N THR A 103 -6.21 7.83 -9.52
CA THR A 103 -7.26 8.27 -8.57
C THR A 103 -7.05 9.73 -8.18
N THR A 104 -8.15 10.47 -8.00
CA THR A 104 -8.12 11.89 -7.66
C THR A 104 -7.27 12.18 -6.43
N GLY A 105 -6.38 13.16 -6.56
CA GLY A 105 -5.46 13.61 -5.52
C GLY A 105 -4.91 15.02 -5.78
N PRO A 106 -3.89 15.48 -5.02
CA PRO A 106 -3.31 16.81 -5.18
C PRO A 106 -2.84 17.14 -6.60
N SER A 107 -2.32 16.15 -7.33
CA SER A 107 -1.87 16.28 -8.72
C SER A 107 -2.99 16.20 -9.76
N SER A 108 -4.25 16.09 -9.33
CA SER A 108 -5.40 16.18 -10.24
C SER A 108 -5.75 17.63 -10.57
N LYS A 109 -6.32 17.84 -11.76
CA LYS A 109 -6.88 19.15 -12.13
C LYS A 109 -8.17 19.42 -11.35
N LYS A 110 -8.40 20.69 -10.99
CA LYS A 110 -9.68 21.10 -10.41
C LYS A 110 -10.76 21.12 -11.51
N PRO A 111 -12.01 20.74 -11.18
CA PRO A 111 -13.16 20.88 -12.08
C PRO A 111 -13.24 22.27 -12.69
N ASN A 112 -13.50 22.36 -13.99
CA ASN A 112 -13.67 23.62 -14.72
C ASN A 112 -12.50 24.63 -14.59
N SER A 113 -11.29 24.15 -14.28
CA SER A 113 -10.11 24.97 -14.14
C SER A 113 -8.89 24.34 -14.82
N ASN A 114 -7.98 25.19 -15.31
CA ASN A 114 -6.66 24.77 -15.78
C ASN A 114 -5.67 24.56 -14.61
N SER A 115 -6.07 24.83 -13.36
CA SER A 115 -5.24 24.65 -12.18
C SER A 115 -5.35 23.26 -11.57
N TYR A 116 -4.25 22.78 -11.02
CA TYR A 116 -4.19 21.59 -10.16
C TYR A 116 -4.70 21.89 -8.75
N TYR A 117 -5.07 20.86 -7.98
CA TYR A 117 -5.43 21.04 -6.57
C TYR A 117 -4.22 21.52 -5.74
N GLY A 118 -3.09 20.79 -5.84
CA GLY A 118 -1.95 20.96 -4.95
C GLY A 118 -2.36 20.99 -3.49
N THR A 119 -1.87 21.98 -2.75
CA THR A 119 -2.21 22.22 -1.34
C THR A 119 -3.64 22.70 -1.08
N ASP A 120 -4.46 22.93 -2.12
CA ASP A 120 -5.91 23.17 -1.95
C ASP A 120 -6.71 21.87 -1.92
N PHE A 121 -6.06 20.72 -2.11
CA PHE A 121 -6.74 19.43 -1.97
C PHE A 121 -7.24 19.28 -0.52
N PRO A 122 -8.48 18.81 -0.29
CA PRO A 122 -8.95 18.59 1.07
C PRO A 122 -8.04 17.63 1.83
N THR A 123 -7.77 17.92 3.10
CA THR A 123 -7.14 16.94 3.98
C THR A 123 -8.06 15.73 4.13
N PHE A 124 -7.47 14.54 4.23
CA PHE A 124 -8.23 13.28 4.28
C PHE A 124 -7.56 12.27 5.21
N THR A 125 -8.33 11.27 5.64
CA THR A 125 -7.87 10.19 6.52
C THR A 125 -7.82 8.86 5.76
N ILE A 126 -7.23 7.82 6.37
CA ILE A 126 -7.33 6.44 5.86
C ILE A 126 -8.81 6.01 5.72
N LYS A 127 -9.71 6.53 6.55
CA LYS A 127 -11.14 6.25 6.48
C LYS A 127 -11.79 6.87 5.25
N ASP A 128 -11.36 8.06 4.82
CA ASP A 128 -11.78 8.62 3.54
C ASP A 128 -11.26 7.80 2.35
N ILE A 129 -10.03 7.28 2.40
CA ILE A 129 -9.53 6.31 1.40
C ILE A 129 -10.47 5.09 1.32
N VAL A 130 -10.80 4.51 2.47
CA VAL A 130 -11.67 3.33 2.56
C VAL A 130 -13.10 3.62 2.09
N LYS A 131 -13.66 4.81 2.33
CA LYS A 131 -14.95 5.23 1.74
C LYS A 131 -14.90 5.30 0.22
N VAL A 132 -13.80 5.76 -0.37
CA VAL A 132 -13.62 5.79 -1.83
C VAL A 132 -13.55 4.37 -2.40
N GLN A 133 -12.79 3.48 -1.76
CA GLN A 133 -12.75 2.07 -2.13
C GLN A 133 -14.13 1.41 -2.03
N LYS A 134 -14.89 1.75 -0.98
CA LYS A 134 -16.26 1.29 -0.79
C LYS A 134 -17.20 1.70 -1.91
N ILE A 135 -17.11 2.96 -2.37
CA ILE A 135 -17.87 3.46 -3.52
C ILE A 135 -17.58 2.61 -4.76
N LEU A 136 -16.31 2.28 -5.01
CA LEU A 136 -15.92 1.42 -6.13
C LEU A 136 -16.47 -0.02 -5.98
N VAL A 137 -16.35 -0.63 -4.80
CA VAL A 137 -16.87 -1.97 -4.54
C VAL A 137 -18.38 -2.03 -4.78
N ASP A 138 -19.11 -1.01 -4.32
CA ASP A 138 -20.56 -0.90 -4.54
C ASP A 138 -20.91 -0.73 -6.01
N SER A 139 -20.13 0.08 -6.77
CA SER A 139 -20.39 0.28 -8.20
C SER A 139 -20.16 -0.98 -9.04
N LEU A 140 -19.33 -1.92 -8.55
CA LEU A 140 -19.15 -3.24 -9.15
C LEU A 140 -20.27 -4.22 -8.76
N GLY A 141 -21.22 -3.79 -7.92
CA GLY A 141 -22.36 -4.57 -7.47
C GLY A 141 -21.97 -5.74 -6.56
N ILE A 142 -20.93 -5.55 -5.74
CA ILE A 142 -20.40 -6.53 -4.79
C ILE A 142 -20.86 -6.14 -3.38
N ASN A 143 -21.76 -6.93 -2.80
CA ASN A 143 -22.35 -6.64 -1.50
C ASN A 143 -21.49 -7.13 -0.32
N LYS A 144 -20.65 -8.14 -0.56
CA LYS A 144 -19.77 -8.75 0.43
C LYS A 144 -18.50 -9.23 -0.25
N LEU A 145 -17.36 -8.80 0.24
CA LEU A 145 -16.05 -9.25 -0.20
C LEU A 145 -15.72 -10.58 0.47
N TYR A 146 -15.06 -11.47 -0.25
CA TYR A 146 -14.46 -12.65 0.35
C TYR A 146 -13.37 -12.26 1.35
N CYS A 147 -12.48 -11.35 0.91
CA CYS A 147 -11.35 -10.92 1.71
C CYS A 147 -10.95 -9.47 1.40
N VAL A 148 -10.43 -8.76 2.40
CA VAL A 148 -9.66 -7.52 2.22
C VAL A 148 -8.23 -7.77 2.67
N ALA A 149 -7.24 -7.51 1.80
CA ALA A 149 -5.84 -7.81 2.05
C ALA A 149 -4.92 -6.62 1.78
N GLY A 150 -3.92 -6.40 2.63
CA GLY A 150 -2.97 -5.31 2.42
C GLY A 150 -1.81 -5.33 3.41
N GLY A 151 -0.67 -4.78 2.96
CA GLY A 151 0.53 -4.63 3.77
C GLY A 151 0.93 -3.18 4.00
N SER A 152 1.64 -2.86 5.08
CA SER A 152 2.08 -1.49 5.39
C SER A 152 0.88 -0.52 5.49
N MET A 153 0.91 0.63 4.82
CA MET A 153 -0.27 1.51 4.66
C MET A 153 -1.51 0.77 4.12
N GLY A 154 -1.32 -0.27 3.30
CA GLY A 154 -2.40 -1.15 2.85
C GLY A 154 -3.05 -1.92 4.01
N GLY A 155 -2.27 -2.31 5.00
CA GLY A 155 -2.75 -2.92 6.25
C GLY A 155 -3.58 -1.95 7.07
N MET A 156 -3.21 -0.66 7.14
CA MET A 156 -4.04 0.37 7.77
C MET A 156 -5.41 0.50 7.10
N GLN A 157 -5.45 0.45 5.76
CA GLN A 157 -6.71 0.44 5.01
C GLN A 157 -7.55 -0.80 5.35
N VAL A 158 -6.93 -1.99 5.42
CA VAL A 158 -7.64 -3.23 5.83
C VAL A 158 -8.22 -3.10 7.23
N LEU A 159 -7.43 -2.62 8.20
CA LEU A 159 -7.88 -2.39 9.57
C LEU A 159 -9.04 -1.38 9.63
N GLN A 160 -9.01 -0.35 8.77
CA GLN A 160 -10.10 0.61 8.68
C GLN A 160 -11.35 0.03 8.00
N TRP A 161 -11.19 -0.88 7.03
CA TRP A 161 -12.28 -1.63 6.41
C TRP A 161 -13.02 -2.49 7.44
N THR A 162 -12.30 -3.28 8.24
CA THR A 162 -12.90 -4.12 9.28
C THR A 162 -13.56 -3.28 10.36
N ALA A 163 -12.96 -2.14 10.72
CA ALA A 163 -13.53 -1.22 11.69
C ALA A 163 -14.80 -0.54 11.16
N SER A 164 -14.83 -0.07 9.91
CA SER A 164 -15.97 0.69 9.35
C SER A 164 -17.10 -0.21 8.85
N TYR A 165 -16.76 -1.30 8.16
CA TYR A 165 -17.72 -2.14 7.43
C TYR A 165 -17.60 -3.65 7.75
N PRO A 166 -17.55 -4.10 9.01
CA PRO A 166 -17.33 -5.51 9.36
C PRO A 166 -18.41 -6.49 8.83
N GLN A 167 -19.53 -5.98 8.34
CA GLN A 167 -20.59 -6.74 7.67
C GLN A 167 -20.33 -7.03 6.17
N MET A 168 -19.24 -6.49 5.60
CA MET A 168 -19.00 -6.53 4.14
C MET A 168 -17.78 -7.34 3.73
N MET A 169 -17.18 -8.09 4.64
CA MET A 169 -16.07 -9.00 4.34
C MET A 169 -16.15 -10.21 5.25
N GLU A 170 -15.74 -11.37 4.76
CA GLU A 170 -15.62 -12.59 5.58
C GLU A 170 -14.25 -12.68 6.24
N LYS A 171 -13.21 -12.24 5.52
CA LYS A 171 -11.81 -12.37 5.93
C LYS A 171 -11.05 -11.08 5.79
N ALA A 172 -10.01 -10.91 6.60
CA ALA A 172 -9.05 -9.83 6.45
C ALA A 172 -7.61 -10.32 6.61
N ILE A 173 -6.69 -9.80 5.78
CA ILE A 173 -5.26 -10.09 5.86
C ILE A 173 -4.50 -8.77 6.07
N VAL A 174 -3.82 -8.65 7.21
CA VAL A 174 -3.02 -7.48 7.59
C VAL A 174 -1.56 -7.91 7.69
N ILE A 175 -0.69 -7.26 6.92
CA ILE A 175 0.73 -7.63 6.82
C ILE A 175 1.61 -6.44 7.19
N ALA A 176 2.57 -6.60 8.11
CA ALA A 176 3.57 -5.59 8.45
C ALA A 176 2.96 -4.17 8.61
N SER A 177 2.01 -4.02 9.54
CA SER A 177 1.23 -2.79 9.72
C SER A 177 0.96 -2.54 11.20
N SER A 178 0.40 -1.38 11.51
CA SER A 178 -0.03 -0.98 12.86
C SER A 178 -1.43 -0.38 12.88
N MET A 179 -2.05 -0.33 14.08
CA MET A 179 -3.33 0.36 14.29
C MET A 179 -3.19 1.88 14.41
N SER A 180 -1.96 2.35 14.70
CA SER A 180 -1.55 3.75 14.71
C SER A 180 -0.03 3.83 14.58
N HIS A 181 0.49 4.99 14.18
CA HIS A 181 1.93 5.22 14.16
C HIS A 181 2.49 5.52 15.56
N SER A 182 3.67 4.97 15.84
CA SER A 182 4.51 5.30 16.98
C SER A 182 5.20 6.66 16.80
N PRO A 183 5.74 7.25 17.89
CA PRO A 183 6.52 8.50 17.78
C PRO A 183 7.67 8.42 16.78
N MET A 184 8.34 7.27 16.65
CA MET A 184 9.45 7.10 15.71
C MET A 184 8.97 7.11 14.24
N GLN A 185 7.86 6.43 13.95
CA GLN A 185 7.25 6.43 12.61
C GLN A 185 6.81 7.85 12.22
N ILE A 186 6.19 8.59 13.15
CA ILE A 186 5.79 9.99 12.94
C ILE A 186 7.02 10.89 12.71
N ALA A 187 8.08 10.73 13.49
CA ALA A 187 9.29 11.53 13.35
C ALA A 187 9.99 11.30 11.99
N LEU A 188 10.07 10.06 11.53
CA LEU A 188 10.63 9.72 10.21
C LEU A 188 9.81 10.36 9.07
N ASN A 189 8.47 10.27 9.16
CA ASN A 189 7.58 10.93 8.20
C ASN A 189 7.71 12.46 8.24
N GLU A 190 7.89 13.05 9.43
CA GLU A 190 8.08 14.49 9.57
C GLU A 190 9.36 14.96 8.87
N ILE A 191 10.49 14.29 9.07
CA ILE A 191 11.74 14.63 8.38
C ILE A 191 11.57 14.52 6.87
N ALA A 192 10.87 13.49 6.39
CA ALA A 192 10.58 13.33 4.97
C ALA A 192 9.72 14.47 4.41
N ARG A 193 8.69 14.92 5.16
CA ARG A 193 7.87 16.08 4.77
C ARG A 193 8.69 17.36 4.75
N GLN A 194 9.51 17.61 5.78
CA GLN A 194 10.38 18.78 5.86
C GLN A 194 11.35 18.84 4.68
N ALA A 195 11.93 17.71 4.28
CA ALA A 195 12.81 17.65 3.11
C ALA A 195 12.12 18.16 1.83
N ILE A 196 10.82 17.84 1.65
CA ILE A 196 10.03 18.31 0.51
C ILE A 196 9.65 19.78 0.66
N THR A 197 9.16 20.20 1.83
CA THR A 197 8.63 21.57 2.01
C THR A 197 9.73 22.64 2.06
N GLU A 198 10.96 22.26 2.42
CA GLU A 198 12.14 23.13 2.38
C GLU A 198 12.81 23.17 0.99
N ASP A 199 12.38 22.35 0.04
CA ASP A 199 12.84 22.45 -1.34
C ASP A 199 12.31 23.75 -1.97
N THR A 200 13.22 24.60 -2.47
CA THR A 200 12.87 25.89 -3.08
C THR A 200 11.95 25.74 -4.29
N GLU A 201 11.94 24.56 -4.93
CA GLU A 201 11.07 24.25 -6.06
C GLU A 201 9.68 23.72 -5.64
N TRP A 202 9.34 23.69 -4.34
CA TRP A 202 8.01 23.27 -3.88
C TRP A 202 6.96 24.37 -4.06
N TYR A 203 7.35 25.64 -4.02
CA TYR A 203 6.44 26.79 -4.23
C TYR A 203 5.12 26.70 -3.42
N GLY A 204 5.18 26.29 -2.15
CA GLY A 204 3.98 26.13 -1.32
C GLY A 204 2.99 25.05 -1.82
N GLY A 205 3.49 24.09 -2.60
CA GLY A 205 2.71 23.04 -3.25
C GLY A 205 2.02 23.47 -4.55
N LYS A 206 2.41 24.61 -5.14
CA LYS A 206 1.86 25.14 -6.40
C LYS A 206 2.83 25.01 -7.58
N TYR A 207 3.67 23.97 -7.58
CA TYR A 207 4.73 23.73 -8.57
C TYR A 207 4.25 23.13 -9.91
N TYR A 208 2.96 22.80 -10.07
CA TYR A 208 2.49 22.12 -11.30
C TYR A 208 2.60 23.03 -12.53
N GLY A 209 3.29 22.53 -13.57
CA GLY A 209 3.64 23.32 -14.76
C GLY A 209 4.92 24.15 -14.61
N MET A 210 5.64 23.99 -13.50
CA MET A 210 6.94 24.61 -13.21
C MET A 210 7.99 23.52 -12.95
N SER A 211 9.16 23.92 -12.45
CA SER A 211 10.11 23.00 -11.80
C SER A 211 9.51 22.37 -10.55
N THR A 212 9.89 21.12 -10.28
CA THR A 212 9.35 20.29 -9.20
C THR A 212 10.35 20.14 -8.04
N PRO A 213 9.88 19.89 -6.79
CA PRO A 213 10.72 19.71 -5.60
C PRO A 213 11.38 18.31 -5.56
N ASP A 214 12.06 17.95 -6.65
CA ASP A 214 12.63 16.63 -6.85
C ASP A 214 13.75 16.33 -5.87
N ARG A 215 14.52 17.35 -5.43
CA ARG A 215 15.60 17.13 -4.45
C ARG A 215 15.02 16.73 -3.10
N GLY A 216 14.01 17.48 -2.64
CA GLY A 216 13.30 17.19 -1.40
C GLY A 216 12.60 15.83 -1.44
N LEU A 217 11.91 15.52 -2.54
CA LEU A 217 11.24 14.23 -2.72
C LEU A 217 12.23 13.05 -2.79
N ALA A 218 13.38 13.23 -3.45
CA ALA A 218 14.43 12.22 -3.49
C ALA A 218 15.00 11.96 -2.09
N LEU A 219 15.28 13.00 -1.30
CA LEU A 219 15.74 12.87 0.09
C LEU A 219 14.71 12.14 0.97
N ALA A 220 13.43 12.50 0.85
CA ALA A 220 12.33 11.80 1.52
C ALA A 220 12.30 10.30 1.17
N ARG A 221 12.50 9.96 -0.10
CA ARG A 221 12.57 8.56 -0.55
C ARG A 221 13.83 7.83 -0.08
N MET A 222 14.96 8.51 0.01
CA MET A 222 16.21 7.96 0.55
C MET A 222 16.01 7.59 2.03
N LEU A 223 15.43 8.49 2.83
CA LEU A 223 15.09 8.22 4.22
C LEU A 223 14.16 7.00 4.34
N GLY A 224 13.09 6.95 3.55
CA GLY A 224 12.17 5.80 3.51
C GLY A 224 12.90 4.48 3.23
N HIS A 225 13.79 4.42 2.23
CA HIS A 225 14.51 3.17 1.91
C HIS A 225 15.35 2.64 3.06
N ILE A 226 15.93 3.51 3.89
CA ILE A 226 16.68 3.09 5.08
C ILE A 226 15.72 2.36 6.03
N THR A 227 14.50 2.88 6.18
CA THR A 227 13.47 2.29 7.06
C THR A 227 12.88 0.98 6.55
N TYR A 228 12.94 0.74 5.25
CA TYR A 228 12.34 -0.47 4.67
C TYR A 228 13.25 -1.69 4.72
N MET A 229 14.54 -1.49 4.91
CA MET A 229 15.56 -2.55 4.96
C MET A 229 16.00 -2.82 6.40
N SER A 230 16.36 -4.07 6.69
CA SER A 230 17.03 -4.40 7.94
C SER A 230 18.51 -3.98 7.91
N GLU A 231 19.09 -3.76 9.09
CA GLU A 231 20.53 -3.50 9.22
C GLU A 231 21.37 -4.69 8.70
N GLU A 232 20.95 -5.93 8.99
CA GLU A 232 21.66 -7.12 8.52
C GLU A 232 21.71 -7.18 6.99
N TYR A 233 20.57 -6.91 6.32
CA TYR A 233 20.51 -6.90 4.87
C TYR A 233 21.34 -5.77 4.27
N MET A 234 21.30 -4.57 4.85
CA MET A 234 22.16 -3.47 4.43
C MET A 234 23.65 -3.81 4.56
N ARG A 235 24.08 -4.42 5.68
CA ARG A 235 25.46 -4.86 5.88
C ARG A 235 25.88 -5.91 4.84
N LYS A 236 25.03 -6.90 4.58
CA LYS A 236 25.30 -7.95 3.58
C LYS A 236 25.37 -7.41 2.16
N LYS A 237 24.46 -6.50 1.79
CA LYS A 237 24.36 -5.93 0.44
C LYS A 237 25.52 -4.98 0.13
N PHE A 238 25.76 -4.02 1.02
CA PHE A 238 26.67 -2.91 0.76
C PHE A 238 28.00 -3.02 1.54
N GLY A 239 27.94 -3.43 2.80
CA GLY A 239 29.10 -3.39 3.70
C GLY A 239 29.74 -2.00 3.71
N ARG A 240 31.07 -1.95 3.53
CA ARG A 240 31.84 -0.69 3.39
C ARG A 240 32.42 -0.52 1.98
N LYS A 241 31.80 -1.11 0.97
CA LYS A 241 32.27 -1.01 -0.43
C LYS A 241 32.23 0.44 -0.89
N ARG A 242 33.34 0.91 -1.46
CA ARG A 242 33.55 2.31 -1.87
C ARG A 242 34.57 2.46 -2.99
N LYS A 243 34.53 3.58 -3.72
CA LYS A 243 35.59 3.98 -4.65
C LYS A 243 36.88 4.29 -3.88
N LYS A 244 38.05 4.04 -4.52
CA LYS A 244 39.37 4.28 -3.89
C LYS A 244 39.68 5.78 -3.67
N ALA A 245 39.28 6.63 -4.62
CA ALA A 245 39.51 8.07 -4.54
C ALA A 245 38.59 8.69 -3.48
N VAL A 246 39.16 9.47 -2.57
CA VAL A 246 38.41 10.24 -1.57
C VAL A 246 38.02 11.57 -2.19
N LYS A 247 36.70 11.76 -2.40
CA LYS A 247 36.13 13.05 -2.79
C LYS A 247 35.06 13.42 -1.78
N TYR A 248 35.35 14.46 -0.99
CA TYR A 248 34.40 14.99 -0.01
C TYR A 248 33.17 15.57 -0.73
N PHE A 249 31.99 15.43 -0.12
CA PHE A 249 30.69 15.92 -0.62
C PHE A 249 30.17 15.25 -1.91
N THR A 250 30.70 14.08 -2.28
CA THR A 250 30.15 13.26 -3.38
C THR A 250 30.02 11.79 -2.94
N PRO A 251 29.05 11.02 -3.47
CA PRO A 251 28.86 9.61 -3.10
C PRO A 251 30.13 8.79 -3.31
N SER A 252 30.67 8.28 -2.21
CA SER A 252 31.89 7.49 -2.15
C SER A 252 31.61 6.01 -1.90
N PHE A 253 30.57 5.70 -1.13
CA PHE A 253 30.12 4.35 -0.79
C PHE A 253 29.03 3.86 -1.75
N GLU A 254 28.94 2.54 -1.95
CA GLU A 254 27.90 1.94 -2.80
C GLU A 254 26.49 2.22 -2.27
N VAL A 255 26.30 2.24 -0.94
CA VAL A 255 25.00 2.54 -0.32
C VAL A 255 24.52 3.96 -0.64
N GLU A 256 25.42 4.94 -0.69
CA GLU A 256 25.07 6.33 -1.06
C GLU A 256 24.58 6.38 -2.51
N ASN A 257 25.33 5.76 -3.43
CA ASN A 257 24.95 5.67 -4.85
C ASN A 257 23.60 4.96 -5.04
N TYR A 258 23.36 3.88 -4.28
CA TYR A 258 22.09 3.18 -4.28
C TYR A 258 20.93 4.08 -3.82
N LEU A 259 21.10 4.83 -2.74
CA LEU A 259 20.09 5.74 -2.23
C LEU A 259 19.79 6.86 -3.23
N HIS A 260 20.83 7.50 -3.80
CA HIS A 260 20.66 8.53 -4.82
C HIS A 260 19.90 8.01 -6.05
N TYR A 261 20.32 6.87 -6.61
CA TYR A 261 19.66 6.27 -7.77
C TYR A 261 18.17 5.98 -7.52
N ASN A 262 17.84 5.39 -6.36
CA ASN A 262 16.46 5.08 -6.03
C ASN A 262 15.63 6.32 -5.67
N GLY A 263 16.26 7.36 -5.12
CA GLY A 263 15.65 8.66 -4.86
C GLY A 263 15.27 9.37 -6.16
N GLU A 264 16.22 9.54 -7.07
CA GLU A 264 16.01 10.16 -8.39
C GLU A 264 14.97 9.39 -9.22
N LYS A 265 15.07 8.05 -9.28
CA LYS A 265 14.09 7.23 -9.99
C LYS A 265 12.67 7.42 -9.44
N PHE A 266 12.53 7.65 -8.14
CA PHE A 266 11.21 7.81 -7.52
C PHE A 266 10.52 9.12 -7.91
N THR A 267 11.26 10.22 -8.09
CA THR A 267 10.66 11.51 -8.44
C THR A 267 9.93 11.47 -9.78
N SER A 268 10.42 10.66 -10.72
CA SER A 268 9.77 10.46 -12.03
C SER A 268 8.39 9.80 -12.00
N ARG A 269 8.00 9.16 -10.88
CA ARG A 269 6.76 8.38 -10.79
C ARG A 269 5.86 8.75 -9.61
N PHE A 270 6.24 9.72 -8.78
CA PHE A 270 5.49 10.06 -7.58
C PHE A 270 5.37 11.57 -7.39
N ASP A 271 4.20 12.04 -6.99
CA ASP A 271 3.94 13.46 -6.75
C ASP A 271 4.30 13.85 -5.31
N ALA A 272 5.00 14.99 -5.16
CA ALA A 272 5.46 15.46 -3.86
C ALA A 272 4.30 15.83 -2.93
N ASN A 273 3.25 16.50 -3.43
CA ASN A 273 2.07 16.79 -2.60
C ASN A 273 1.33 15.50 -2.22
N SER A 274 1.14 14.54 -3.13
CA SER A 274 0.61 13.21 -2.76
C SER A 274 1.40 12.55 -1.62
N PHE A 275 2.74 12.64 -1.64
CA PHE A 275 3.59 12.16 -0.55
C PHE A 275 3.25 12.84 0.78
N LEU A 276 3.16 14.18 0.78
CA LEU A 276 2.83 14.97 1.98
C LEU A 276 1.47 14.58 2.57
N TYR A 277 0.45 14.48 1.72
CA TYR A 277 -0.91 14.15 2.14
C TYR A 277 -1.01 12.73 2.69
N LEU A 278 -0.46 11.75 1.97
CA LEU A 278 -0.53 10.34 2.37
C LEU A 278 0.24 10.06 3.66
N THR A 279 1.46 10.59 3.83
CA THR A 279 2.20 10.42 5.09
C THR A 279 1.48 11.06 6.27
N LYS A 280 0.81 12.19 6.05
CA LYS A 280 0.03 12.84 7.10
C LYS A 280 -1.23 12.03 7.43
N ALA A 281 -1.90 11.44 6.44
CA ALA A 281 -3.03 10.54 6.65
C ALA A 281 -2.63 9.28 7.45
N MET A 282 -1.43 8.74 7.20
CA MET A 282 -0.88 7.62 8.00
C MET A 282 -0.59 8.04 9.44
N ASP A 283 -0.03 9.23 9.67
CA ASP A 283 0.28 9.73 11.01
C ASP A 283 -0.98 10.03 11.84
N PHE A 284 -2.07 10.47 11.19
CA PHE A 284 -3.37 10.69 11.85
C PHE A 284 -4.19 9.39 12.06
N PHE A 285 -3.75 8.27 11.50
CA PHE A 285 -4.47 7.02 11.63
C PHE A 285 -4.41 6.49 13.06
N ASP A 286 -5.58 6.29 13.67
CA ASP A 286 -5.76 5.51 14.90
C ASP A 286 -7.11 4.80 14.85
N VAL A 287 -7.07 3.47 14.75
CA VAL A 287 -8.28 2.63 14.60
C VAL A 287 -8.52 1.72 15.80
N LYS A 288 -7.66 1.78 16.82
CA LYS A 288 -7.61 0.79 17.91
C LYS A 288 -8.96 0.64 18.62
N ASP A 289 -9.59 1.77 18.92
CA ASP A 289 -10.89 1.79 19.59
C ASP A 289 -12.05 1.42 18.66
N GLU A 290 -11.95 1.73 17.37
CA GLU A 290 -12.96 1.33 16.39
C GLU A 290 -12.98 -0.20 16.20
N ILE A 291 -11.81 -0.84 16.14
CA ILE A 291 -11.70 -2.30 16.07
C ILE A 291 -12.33 -2.93 17.31
N LYS A 292 -11.97 -2.48 18.52
CA LYS A 292 -12.55 -3.01 19.77
C LYS A 292 -14.08 -2.89 19.86
N LYS A 293 -14.65 -1.91 19.16
CA LYS A 293 -16.10 -1.68 19.09
C LYS A 293 -16.81 -2.62 18.12
N ILE A 294 -16.09 -3.42 17.30
CA ILE A 294 -16.69 -4.39 16.39
C ILE A 294 -17.64 -5.33 17.13
N LYS A 295 -17.30 -5.82 18.33
CA LYS A 295 -18.17 -6.70 19.14
C LYS A 295 -19.56 -6.14 19.48
N HIS A 296 -19.75 -4.83 19.38
CA HIS A 296 -21.01 -4.15 19.64
C HIS A 296 -21.82 -3.89 18.37
N LYS A 297 -21.27 -4.21 17.19
CA LYS A 297 -21.94 -4.09 15.91
C LYS A 297 -22.84 -5.30 15.65
N LYS A 298 -23.88 -5.09 14.85
CA LYS A 298 -24.82 -6.14 14.43
C LYS A 298 -24.44 -6.64 13.04
N ASN A 299 -24.87 -7.85 12.70
CA ASN A 299 -24.71 -8.44 11.36
C ASN A 299 -23.23 -8.50 10.90
N ILE A 300 -22.31 -8.77 11.82
CA ILE A 300 -20.89 -8.91 11.52
C ILE A 300 -20.73 -10.13 10.62
N SER A 301 -20.04 -9.96 9.48
CA SER A 301 -19.67 -11.04 8.57
C SER A 301 -18.18 -11.35 8.65
N LEU A 302 -17.37 -10.47 9.24
CA LEU A 302 -15.94 -10.72 9.46
C LEU A 302 -15.79 -11.88 10.44
N GLU A 303 -15.30 -13.00 9.95
CA GLU A 303 -15.13 -14.23 10.72
C GLU A 303 -13.68 -14.40 11.17
N LYS A 304 -12.73 -14.16 10.27
CA LYS A 304 -11.32 -14.45 10.51
C LYS A 304 -10.39 -13.32 10.08
N VAL A 305 -9.32 -13.11 10.84
CA VAL A 305 -8.23 -12.18 10.52
C VAL A 305 -6.90 -12.92 10.52
N LEU A 306 -6.11 -12.74 9.48
CA LEU A 306 -4.71 -13.14 9.43
C LEU A 306 -3.82 -11.92 9.63
N VAL A 307 -2.92 -12.01 10.60
CA VAL A 307 -1.87 -11.02 10.84
C VAL A 307 -0.52 -11.67 10.54
N ILE A 308 0.28 -11.02 9.69
CA ILE A 308 1.66 -11.45 9.37
C ILE A 308 2.63 -10.32 9.71
N SER A 309 3.70 -10.64 10.43
CA SER A 309 4.83 -9.74 10.67
C SER A 309 6.16 -10.38 10.24
N PHE A 310 7.24 -9.59 10.26
CA PHE A 310 8.58 -10.07 9.93
C PHE A 310 9.56 -9.67 11.04
N ILE A 311 10.39 -10.62 11.48
CA ILE A 311 11.29 -10.43 12.63
C ILE A 311 12.22 -9.22 12.46
N SER A 312 12.72 -8.97 11.25
CA SER A 312 13.65 -7.86 10.97
C SER A 312 12.97 -6.54 10.61
N ASP A 313 11.63 -6.49 10.58
CA ASP A 313 10.91 -5.24 10.35
C ASP A 313 11.00 -4.36 11.60
N TRP A 314 11.80 -3.31 11.51
CA TRP A 314 11.95 -2.33 12.57
C TRP A 314 11.07 -1.10 12.37
N LEU A 315 10.47 -0.94 11.18
CA LEU A 315 9.53 0.15 10.91
C LEU A 315 8.14 -0.19 11.46
N TYR A 316 7.68 -1.43 11.26
CA TYR A 316 6.45 -1.99 11.84
C TYR A 316 6.77 -3.27 12.62
N PRO A 317 7.35 -3.15 13.83
CA PRO A 317 7.79 -4.30 14.60
C PRO A 317 6.64 -5.25 14.95
N SER A 318 6.95 -6.53 15.12
CA SER A 318 5.98 -7.58 15.48
C SER A 318 5.16 -7.26 16.74
N THR A 319 5.68 -6.41 17.64
CA THR A 319 4.91 -5.90 18.79
C THR A 319 3.65 -5.16 18.35
N GLN A 320 3.69 -4.36 17.28
CA GLN A 320 2.51 -3.70 16.72
C GLN A 320 1.53 -4.70 16.11
N SER A 321 2.03 -5.79 15.52
CA SER A 321 1.19 -6.89 15.04
C SER A 321 0.51 -7.64 16.19
N ALA A 322 1.22 -7.88 17.29
CA ALA A 322 0.64 -8.46 18.51
C ALA A 322 -0.46 -7.56 19.12
N GLU A 323 -0.31 -6.23 19.04
CA GLU A 323 -1.37 -5.30 19.43
C GLU A 323 -2.63 -5.42 18.55
N ILE A 324 -2.47 -5.59 17.23
CA ILE A 324 -3.58 -5.84 16.30
C ILE A 324 -4.32 -7.12 16.72
N VAL A 325 -3.58 -8.21 16.96
CA VAL A 325 -4.13 -9.50 17.39
C VAL A 325 -4.92 -9.34 18.69
N SER A 326 -4.35 -8.63 19.66
CA SER A 326 -5.04 -8.32 20.92
C SER A 326 -6.37 -7.59 20.68
N ALA A 327 -6.40 -6.56 19.81
CA ALA A 327 -7.62 -5.81 19.53
C ALA A 327 -8.74 -6.66 18.88
N TYR A 328 -8.39 -7.59 17.98
CA TYR A 328 -9.37 -8.51 17.40
C TYR A 328 -9.84 -9.58 18.37
N HIS A 329 -8.96 -10.12 19.23
CA HIS A 329 -9.37 -11.02 20.32
C HIS A 329 -10.36 -10.34 21.28
N HIS A 330 -10.12 -9.06 21.64
CA HIS A 330 -11.07 -8.27 22.43
C HIS A 330 -12.44 -8.10 21.76
N SER A 331 -12.48 -8.25 20.42
CA SER A 331 -13.67 -8.14 19.59
C SER A 331 -14.31 -9.49 19.26
N SER A 332 -13.79 -10.57 19.85
CA SER A 332 -14.24 -11.96 19.60
C SER A 332 -14.16 -12.38 18.13
N ILE A 333 -13.17 -11.86 17.39
CA ILE A 333 -12.88 -12.26 16.01
C ILE A 333 -11.74 -13.28 16.01
N ASP A 334 -11.93 -14.42 15.31
CA ASP A 334 -10.90 -15.45 15.19
C ASP A 334 -9.67 -14.86 14.48
N THR A 335 -8.51 -14.93 15.12
CA THR A 335 -7.32 -14.25 14.65
C THR A 335 -6.12 -15.18 14.66
N ILE A 336 -5.48 -15.31 13.50
CA ILE A 336 -4.28 -16.10 13.30
C ILE A 336 -3.10 -15.14 13.15
N PHE A 337 -2.03 -15.39 13.91
CA PHE A 337 -0.81 -14.60 13.85
C PHE A 337 0.38 -15.47 13.43
N HIS A 338 1.13 -15.00 12.43
CA HIS A 338 2.40 -15.58 12.02
C HIS A 338 3.49 -14.51 11.98
N GLU A 339 4.58 -14.78 12.69
CA GLU A 339 5.81 -14.00 12.59
C GLU A 339 6.79 -14.77 11.70
N ILE A 340 7.22 -14.15 10.59
CA ILE A 340 8.08 -14.77 9.58
C ILE A 340 9.54 -14.37 9.81
N GLU A 341 10.43 -15.36 9.80
CA GLU A 341 11.86 -15.11 9.79
C GLU A 341 12.29 -14.66 8.39
N SER A 342 12.62 -13.37 8.29
CA SER A 342 13.10 -12.73 7.06
C SER A 342 14.08 -11.65 7.46
N ASN A 343 15.17 -11.51 6.71
CA ASN A 343 16.19 -10.49 6.96
C ASN A 343 15.98 -9.25 6.08
N TYR A 344 14.89 -9.14 5.31
CA TYR A 344 14.71 -8.03 4.37
C TYR A 344 14.17 -6.74 4.99
N GLY A 345 13.77 -6.74 6.26
CA GLY A 345 13.08 -5.61 6.89
C GLY A 345 11.62 -5.52 6.47
N HIS A 346 11.08 -4.32 6.47
CA HIS A 346 9.70 -4.03 6.09
C HIS A 346 9.37 -4.51 4.67
N ASP A 347 10.27 -4.37 3.69
CA ASP A 347 10.02 -4.76 2.30
C ASP A 347 9.86 -6.28 2.11
N ALA A 348 10.04 -7.09 3.16
CA ALA A 348 9.88 -8.54 3.11
C ALA A 348 8.52 -8.98 2.52
N PHE A 349 7.43 -8.24 2.77
CA PHE A 349 6.10 -8.62 2.27
C PHE A 349 5.91 -8.50 0.75
N LEU A 350 6.79 -7.74 0.09
CA LEU A 350 6.79 -7.55 -1.37
C LEU A 350 7.64 -8.61 -2.07
N LEU A 351 8.58 -9.22 -1.34
CA LEU A 351 9.55 -10.17 -1.89
C LEU A 351 9.02 -11.59 -1.82
N LYS A 352 9.46 -12.44 -2.75
CA LYS A 352 9.11 -13.85 -2.77
C LYS A 352 9.45 -14.51 -1.42
N ASN A 353 8.42 -14.97 -0.72
CA ASN A 353 8.54 -15.67 0.56
C ASN A 353 7.59 -16.88 0.59
N THR A 354 8.14 -18.07 0.84
CA THR A 354 7.38 -19.33 0.80
C THR A 354 6.43 -19.48 1.98
N GLU A 355 6.79 -18.97 3.16
CA GLU A 355 5.94 -19.03 4.35
C GLU A 355 4.76 -18.10 4.21
N GLN A 356 4.99 -16.85 3.81
CA GLN A 356 3.93 -15.88 3.53
C GLN A 356 2.97 -16.42 2.45
N THR A 357 3.51 -17.01 1.38
CA THR A 357 2.71 -17.64 0.32
C THR A 357 1.81 -18.74 0.89
N LYS A 358 2.38 -19.61 1.74
CA LYS A 358 1.66 -20.72 2.39
C LYS A 358 0.57 -20.19 3.32
N TYR A 359 0.87 -19.21 4.17
CA TYR A 359 -0.08 -18.67 5.15
C TYR A 359 -1.26 -17.98 4.48
N ILE A 360 -0.99 -17.10 3.49
CA ILE A 360 -2.06 -16.45 2.72
C ILE A 360 -2.93 -17.50 2.01
N LYS A 361 -2.31 -18.46 1.33
CA LYS A 361 -3.04 -19.49 0.57
C LYS A 361 -3.90 -20.38 1.48
N ASN A 362 -3.36 -20.83 2.61
CA ASN A 362 -4.10 -21.67 3.55
C ASN A 362 -5.26 -20.90 4.19
N PHE A 363 -5.03 -19.64 4.57
CA PHE A 363 -6.06 -18.79 5.14
C PHE A 363 -7.20 -18.49 4.17
N LEU A 364 -6.89 -18.30 2.89
CA LEU A 364 -7.93 -18.11 1.88
C LEU A 364 -8.71 -19.39 1.58
N ASN A 365 -8.14 -20.59 1.76
CA ASN A 365 -8.86 -21.85 1.47
C ASN A 365 -9.68 -22.41 2.66
N ASN A 366 -9.47 -21.92 3.89
CA ASN A 366 -10.08 -22.41 5.15
C ASN A 366 -10.95 -21.35 5.84
#